data_AF-A0A2D6JGB9-F1
#
_entry.id   AF-A0A2D6JGB9-F1
#
_cell.length_a   1.000
_cell.length_b   1.000
_cell.length_c   1.000
_cell.angle_alpha   90.00
_cell.angle_beta   90.00
_cell.angle_gamma   90.00
#
_symmetry.space_group_name_H-M   'P 1'
#
loop_
_entity.id
_entity.type
_entity.pdbx_description
1 polymer ?
#
loop_
_entity_poly.entity_id
_entity_poly.type
_entity_poly.pdbx_seq_one_letter_code
_entity_poly.pdbx_strand_id
1 'polypeptide(L)'
;MKEALSQKAFTLIELMVSLAILAAISLATSRSLRSTAQLKNSLQGRIDRQATFRSAIRLIKRDIHLAFNHHDLTIDILKDIKSREKELLSGNNNNNNANNNNNNSTGTNPQNPSTDPSSSGNQNNNSSNNSANSNQSNVSLFNLEDYEKEIKDPTSFIGEKDELHFTNTNNIRISPDDLSSSQQEVGYFIKNCRNRLNPELSYNCLWRRTNKSIDDDVTQGGNEFVVLENVTVFKLRYFGEGKEDWQENWYSTNRGDDSTKDKFPDAVEVSIAFKQNDKLAEAVFVAKVAFPNNPEKKEENNLTSPGQFQ
;
A
#
# COMPACT_ATOMS: atom_id res chain seq x y z
N MET A 1 -33.09 -39.35 -82.98
CA MET A 1 -32.49 -40.56 -82.37
C MET A 1 -32.32 -40.29 -80.88
N LYS A 2 -33.11 -40.96 -80.03
CA LYS A 2 -32.97 -40.89 -78.57
C LYS A 2 -32.11 -42.08 -78.15
N GLU A 3 -30.90 -41.82 -77.68
CA GLU A 3 -30.11 -42.85 -77.00
C GLU A 3 -30.85 -43.23 -75.71
N ALA A 4 -31.32 -44.47 -75.65
CA ALA A 4 -31.85 -45.05 -74.43
C ALA A 4 -30.66 -45.36 -73.51
N LEU A 5 -30.45 -44.51 -72.51
CA LEU A 5 -29.50 -44.74 -71.43
C LEU A 5 -29.82 -46.08 -70.76
N SER A 6 -28.90 -47.03 -70.87
CA SER A 6 -28.97 -48.35 -70.22
C SER A 6 -29.08 -48.16 -68.70
N GLN A 7 -30.28 -48.28 -68.17
CA GLN A 7 -30.51 -48.36 -66.72
C GLN A 7 -30.00 -49.71 -66.24
N LYS A 8 -28.71 -49.78 -65.90
CA LYS A 8 -28.16 -50.89 -65.13
C LYS A 8 -28.81 -50.86 -63.75
N ALA A 9 -29.72 -51.80 -63.51
CA ALA A 9 -30.27 -52.03 -62.18
C ALA A 9 -29.13 -52.45 -61.23
N PHE A 10 -29.12 -51.89 -60.02
CA PHE A 10 -28.12 -52.22 -59.00
C PHE A 10 -28.15 -53.72 -58.71
N THR A 11 -26.97 -54.33 -58.69
CA THR A 11 -26.84 -55.73 -58.28
C THR A 11 -27.09 -55.83 -56.77
N LEU A 12 -27.74 -56.90 -56.33
CA LEU A 12 -28.00 -57.16 -54.90
C LEU A 12 -26.70 -57.05 -54.07
N ILE A 13 -25.58 -57.51 -54.64
CA ILE A 13 -24.28 -57.49 -53.99
C ILE A 13 -23.73 -56.07 -53.78
N GLU A 14 -23.95 -55.14 -54.72
CA GLU A 14 -23.49 -53.75 -54.62
C GLU A 14 -24.24 -52.98 -53.52
N LEU A 15 -25.53 -53.25 -53.37
CA LEU A 15 -26.35 -52.69 -52.30
C LEU A 15 -25.92 -53.23 -50.93
N MET A 16 -25.60 -54.53 -50.84
CA MET A 16 -25.09 -55.13 -49.60
C MET A 16 -23.71 -54.57 -49.20
N VAL A 17 -22.79 -54.41 -50.16
CA VAL A 17 -21.45 -53.85 -49.91
C VAL A 17 -21.55 -52.39 -49.47
N SER A 18 -22.41 -51.59 -50.10
CA SER A 18 -22.61 -50.18 -49.73
C SER A 18 -23.14 -50.03 -48.31
N LEU A 19 -24.12 -50.85 -47.91
CA LEU A 19 -24.66 -50.88 -46.55
C LEU A 19 -23.60 -51.32 -45.52
N ALA A 20 -22.78 -52.31 -45.87
CA ALA A 20 -21.69 -52.76 -45.00
C ALA A 20 -20.63 -51.67 -44.76
N ILE A 21 -20.22 -50.96 -45.82
CA ILE A 21 -19.26 -49.85 -45.71
C ILE A 21 -19.85 -48.70 -44.89
N LEU A 22 -21.11 -48.33 -45.14
CA LEU A 22 -21.77 -47.24 -44.42
C LEU A 22 -21.94 -47.56 -42.93
N ALA A 23 -22.28 -48.81 -42.60
CA ALA A 23 -22.31 -49.27 -41.21
C ALA A 23 -20.92 -49.21 -40.55
N ALA A 24 -19.88 -49.65 -41.26
CA ALA A 24 -18.50 -49.59 -40.75
C ALA A 24 -18.02 -48.15 -40.50
N ILE A 25 -18.29 -47.23 -41.44
CA ILE A 25 -17.96 -45.80 -41.29
C ILE A 25 -18.75 -45.18 -40.14
N SER A 26 -20.04 -45.50 -40.01
CA SER A 26 -20.88 -44.98 -38.94
C SER A 26 -20.38 -45.42 -37.56
N LEU A 27 -19.95 -46.68 -37.43
CA LEU A 27 -19.35 -47.21 -36.20
C LEU A 27 -17.99 -46.55 -35.89
N ALA A 28 -17.12 -46.40 -36.88
CA ALA A 28 -15.84 -45.73 -36.73
C ALA A 28 -16.02 -44.26 -36.31
N THR A 29 -16.95 -43.55 -36.93
CA THR A 29 -17.28 -42.15 -36.62
C THR A 29 -17.82 -42.01 -35.20
N SER A 30 -18.72 -42.91 -34.79
CA SER A 30 -19.27 -42.92 -33.43
C SER A 30 -18.18 -43.14 -32.37
N ARG A 31 -17.20 -44.02 -32.64
CA ARG A 31 -16.05 -44.24 -31.76
C ARG A 31 -15.16 -43.00 -31.69
N SER A 32 -14.86 -42.38 -32.83
CA SER A 32 -14.08 -41.15 -32.88
C SER A 32 -14.75 -40.02 -32.10
N LEU A 33 -16.06 -39.82 -32.27
CA LEU A 33 -16.80 -38.76 -31.60
C LEU A 33 -16.79 -38.91 -30.06
N ARG A 34 -16.97 -40.14 -29.57
CA ARG A 34 -16.88 -40.43 -28.12
C ARG A 34 -15.48 -40.14 -27.57
N SER A 35 -14.44 -40.52 -28.31
CA SER A 35 -13.05 -40.25 -27.91
C SER A 35 -12.74 -38.75 -27.87
N THR A 36 -13.23 -37.98 -28.86
CA THR A 36 -13.07 -36.52 -28.91
C THR A 36 -13.81 -35.84 -27.76
N ALA A 37 -15.02 -36.31 -27.41
CA ALA A 37 -15.79 -35.76 -26.30
C ALA A 37 -15.06 -35.95 -24.94
N GLN A 38 -14.52 -37.13 -24.69
CA GLN A 38 -13.74 -37.42 -23.48
C GLN A 38 -12.44 -36.59 -23.44
N LEU A 39 -11.73 -36.50 -24.57
CA LEU A 39 -10.53 -35.69 -24.68
C LEU A 39 -10.82 -34.22 -24.37
N LYS A 40 -11.89 -33.66 -24.96
CA LYS A 40 -12.33 -32.28 -24.70
C LYS A 40 -12.55 -32.03 -23.21
N ASN A 41 -13.27 -32.90 -22.51
CA ASN A 41 -13.53 -32.73 -21.09
C ASN A 41 -12.24 -32.75 -20.26
N SER A 42 -11.30 -33.65 -20.58
CA SER A 42 -10.01 -33.73 -19.88
C SER A 42 -9.10 -32.52 -20.14
N LEU A 43 -9.10 -32.01 -21.37
CA LEU A 43 -8.31 -30.85 -21.79
C LEU A 43 -8.90 -29.56 -21.24
N GLN A 44 -10.22 -29.40 -21.28
CA GLN A 44 -10.92 -28.24 -20.72
C GLN A 44 -10.53 -28.05 -19.26
N GLY A 45 -10.60 -29.11 -18.46
CA GLY A 45 -10.16 -29.04 -17.07
C GLY A 45 -8.67 -28.66 -16.93
N ARG A 46 -7.77 -29.13 -17.82
CA ARG A 46 -6.35 -28.71 -17.79
C ARG A 46 -6.17 -27.23 -18.08
N ILE A 47 -6.91 -26.71 -19.05
CA ILE A 47 -6.85 -25.32 -19.48
C ILE A 47 -7.40 -24.42 -18.36
N ASP A 48 -8.56 -24.75 -17.81
CA ASP A 48 -9.21 -23.98 -16.75
C ASP A 48 -8.31 -23.87 -15.52
N ARG A 49 -7.61 -24.96 -15.14
CA ARG A 49 -6.64 -24.94 -14.02
C ARG A 49 -5.49 -23.96 -14.24
N GLN A 50 -4.86 -24.04 -15.40
CA GLN A 50 -3.74 -23.15 -15.73
C GLN A 50 -4.22 -21.69 -15.82
N ALA A 51 -5.44 -21.47 -16.32
CA ALA A 51 -6.07 -20.16 -16.38
C ALA A 51 -6.32 -19.60 -14.97
N THR A 52 -6.93 -20.37 -14.06
CA THR A 52 -7.16 -19.97 -12.67
C THR A 52 -5.86 -19.61 -11.96
N PHE A 53 -4.83 -20.45 -12.08
CA PHE A 53 -3.53 -20.18 -11.46
C PHE A 53 -2.86 -18.92 -12.01
N ARG A 54 -2.86 -18.73 -13.33
CA ARG A 54 -2.32 -17.52 -13.95
C ARG A 54 -3.10 -16.26 -13.55
N SER A 55 -4.42 -16.37 -13.42
CA SER A 55 -5.28 -15.28 -12.94
C SER A 55 -4.97 -14.91 -11.49
N ALA A 56 -4.77 -15.91 -10.61
CA ALA A 56 -4.37 -15.69 -9.23
C ALA A 56 -3.03 -14.95 -9.13
N ILE A 57 -2.01 -15.40 -9.87
CA ILE A 57 -0.70 -14.72 -9.94
C ILE A 57 -0.86 -13.28 -10.44
N ARG A 58 -1.62 -13.08 -11.52
CA ARG A 58 -1.83 -11.76 -12.11
C ARG A 58 -2.55 -10.81 -11.14
N LEU A 59 -3.51 -11.32 -10.38
CA LEU A 59 -4.23 -10.56 -9.36
C LEU A 59 -3.29 -10.11 -8.25
N ILE A 60 -2.55 -11.03 -7.63
CA ILE A 60 -1.58 -10.73 -6.56
C ILE A 60 -0.53 -9.73 -7.05
N LYS A 61 0.05 -9.97 -8.24
CA LYS A 61 1.02 -9.04 -8.85
C LYS A 61 0.43 -7.66 -9.05
N ARG A 62 -0.79 -7.55 -9.58
CA ARG A 62 -1.46 -6.27 -9.82
C ARG A 62 -1.66 -5.52 -8.51
N ASP A 63 -2.17 -6.19 -7.49
CA ASP A 63 -2.47 -5.54 -6.22
C ASP A 63 -1.19 -5.02 -5.57
N ILE A 64 -0.14 -5.84 -5.48
CA ILE A 64 1.17 -5.43 -4.94
C ILE A 64 1.78 -4.30 -5.77
N HIS A 65 1.68 -4.38 -7.11
CA HIS A 65 2.24 -3.37 -7.99
C HIS A 65 1.66 -1.97 -7.77
N LEU A 66 0.38 -1.91 -7.38
CA LEU A 66 -0.37 -0.69 -7.12
C LEU A 66 -0.45 -0.35 -5.62
N ALA A 67 0.34 -1.04 -4.77
CA ALA A 67 0.50 -0.67 -3.38
C ALA A 67 1.02 0.77 -3.30
N PHE A 68 0.41 1.58 -2.45
CA PHE A 68 0.64 3.01 -2.43
C PHE A 68 0.50 3.53 -1.00
N ASN A 69 1.55 4.20 -0.52
CA ASN A 69 1.54 4.86 0.77
C ASN A 69 1.02 6.29 0.59
N HIS A 70 -0.12 6.61 1.21
CA HIS A 70 -0.66 7.96 1.14
C HIS A 70 -0.07 8.81 2.27
N HIS A 71 0.38 10.00 1.91
CA HIS A 71 0.83 11.02 2.85
C HIS A 71 0.05 12.31 2.60
N ASP A 72 -0.55 12.86 3.64
CA ASP A 72 -1.17 14.18 3.56
C ASP A 72 -0.10 15.26 3.82
N LEU A 73 0.20 16.01 2.77
CA LEU A 73 1.13 17.14 2.80
C LEU A 73 0.80 18.14 3.92
N THR A 74 -0.47 18.33 4.23
CA THR A 74 -0.92 19.24 5.29
C THR A 74 -0.42 18.76 6.64
N ILE A 75 -0.55 17.46 6.91
CA ILE A 75 -0.06 16.85 8.16
C ILE A 75 1.46 17.01 8.25
N ASP A 76 2.18 16.74 7.15
CA ASP A 76 3.63 16.82 7.13
C ASP A 76 4.12 18.26 7.38
N ILE A 77 3.49 19.26 6.76
CA ILE A 77 3.76 20.67 7.02
C ILE A 77 3.48 21.03 8.49
N LEU A 78 2.36 20.57 9.04
CA LEU A 78 2.00 20.84 10.44
C LEU A 78 2.99 20.20 11.43
N LYS A 79 3.41 18.94 11.17
CA LYS A 79 4.47 18.25 11.94
C LYS A 79 5.78 19.03 11.90
N ASP A 80 6.18 19.51 10.73
CA ASP A 80 7.41 20.31 10.55
C ASP A 80 7.31 21.67 11.28
N ILE A 81 6.19 22.40 11.18
CA ILE A 81 5.97 23.67 11.90
C ILE A 81 6.10 23.46 13.42
N LYS A 82 5.44 22.42 13.96
CA LYS A 82 5.50 22.10 15.39
C LYS A 82 6.92 21.76 15.85
N SER A 83 7.64 20.97 15.05
CA SER A 83 9.03 20.61 15.39
C SER A 83 9.93 21.85 15.49
N ARG A 84 9.78 22.81 14.56
CA ARG A 84 10.50 24.09 14.57
C ARG A 84 10.10 24.99 15.75
N GLU A 85 8.82 25.07 16.07
CA GLU A 85 8.36 25.82 17.24
C GLU A 85 8.98 25.27 18.53
N LYS A 86 9.01 23.94 18.69
CA LYS A 86 9.65 23.28 19.83
C LYS A 86 11.16 23.57 19.90
N GLU A 87 11.85 23.59 18.76
CA GLU A 87 13.27 23.96 18.69
C GLU A 87 13.52 25.42 19.12
N LEU A 88 12.70 26.36 18.64
CA LEU A 88 12.78 27.77 19.01
C LEU A 88 12.55 28.00 20.50
N LEU A 89 11.57 27.30 21.08
CA LEU A 89 11.29 27.35 22.52
C LEU A 89 12.41 26.73 23.36
N SER A 90 13.04 25.66 22.87
CA SER A 90 14.12 24.95 23.58
C SER A 90 15.46 25.71 23.51
N GLY A 91 15.74 26.41 22.39
CA GLY A 91 16.95 27.20 22.20
C GLY A 91 17.06 28.43 23.09
N ASN A 92 15.93 28.96 23.59
CA ASN A 92 15.90 30.19 24.38
C ASN A 92 16.30 30.00 25.86
N ASN A 93 16.35 28.76 26.36
CA ASN A 93 16.69 28.47 27.76
C ASN A 93 18.19 28.35 28.04
N ASN A 94 19.05 28.28 27.02
CA ASN A 94 20.49 28.11 27.21
C ASN A 94 21.28 29.43 27.29
N ASN A 95 20.66 30.58 27.04
CA ASN A 95 21.34 31.89 27.05
C ASN A 95 21.19 32.69 28.35
N ASN A 96 20.46 32.21 29.35
CA ASN A 96 20.22 32.96 30.60
C ASN A 96 21.15 32.57 31.77
N ASN A 97 22.15 31.72 31.56
CA ASN A 97 23.04 31.26 32.65
C ASN A 97 24.53 31.66 32.47
N ALA A 98 24.80 32.70 31.69
CA ALA A 98 26.15 33.25 31.52
C ALA A 98 26.17 34.77 31.70
N ASN A 99 25.70 35.27 32.86
CA ASN A 99 26.08 36.62 33.33
C ASN A 99 25.75 36.79 34.81
N ASN A 100 26.58 36.20 35.67
CA ASN A 100 26.77 36.73 37.02
C ASN A 100 28.11 36.22 37.56
N ASN A 101 29.17 36.97 37.26
CA ASN A 101 30.32 37.15 38.15
C ASN A 101 31.27 38.18 37.53
N ASN A 102 31.22 39.40 38.07
CA ASN A 102 32.35 40.26 38.41
C ASN A 102 31.94 41.73 38.30
N ASN A 103 31.88 42.43 39.44
CA ASN A 103 32.84 43.51 39.70
C ASN A 103 32.69 44.03 41.12
N ASN A 104 33.75 43.80 41.90
CA ASN A 104 34.04 44.43 43.17
C ASN A 104 35.07 45.52 42.86
N SER A 105 34.73 46.80 42.99
CA SER A 105 35.75 47.85 43.21
C SER A 105 35.14 49.08 43.88
N THR A 106 35.72 49.36 45.04
CA THR A 106 35.48 50.42 46.01
C THR A 106 35.99 51.79 45.56
N GLY A 107 35.17 52.82 45.81
CA GLY A 107 35.57 54.12 46.40
C GLY A 107 36.36 55.14 45.58
N THR A 108 35.78 56.32 45.32
CA THR A 108 35.96 57.56 46.13
C THR A 108 35.48 58.82 45.37
N ASN A 109 34.76 59.68 46.10
CA ASN A 109 34.39 61.06 45.76
C ASN A 109 35.50 61.99 46.29
N PRO A 110 35.77 63.20 45.76
CA PRO A 110 34.97 64.37 46.19
C PRO A 110 34.87 65.58 45.22
N GLN A 111 33.82 66.38 45.47
CA GLN A 111 33.73 67.85 45.45
C GLN A 111 33.47 68.66 44.16
N ASN A 112 32.41 69.46 44.28
CA ASN A 112 31.92 70.59 43.48
C ASN A 112 32.60 71.92 43.95
N PRO A 113 32.56 73.06 43.21
CA PRO A 113 31.45 74.01 43.42
C PRO A 113 31.03 74.92 42.21
N SER A 114 29.71 75.05 42.04
CA SER A 114 28.84 76.25 41.76
C SER A 114 29.24 77.37 40.77
N THR A 115 28.28 77.73 39.88
CA THR A 115 27.62 79.07 39.78
C THR A 115 26.30 79.00 38.97
N ASP A 116 25.25 79.65 39.50
CA ASP A 116 23.85 79.85 39.02
C ASP A 116 23.70 81.33 38.52
N PRO A 117 22.52 81.95 38.22
CA PRO A 117 21.17 81.49 37.85
C PRO A 117 20.50 82.29 36.68
N SER A 118 19.36 81.82 36.13
CA SER A 118 18.13 82.64 36.01
C SER A 118 16.92 81.88 35.43
N SER A 119 15.85 81.82 36.27
CA SER A 119 14.39 81.89 36.00
C SER A 119 13.77 81.04 34.87
N SER A 120 12.63 80.35 35.02
CA SER A 120 11.58 80.34 36.06
C SER A 120 10.47 79.39 35.59
N GLY A 121 9.81 78.70 36.54
CA GLY A 121 8.36 78.40 36.41
C GLY A 121 7.96 76.93 36.49
N ASN A 122 7.55 76.55 37.70
CA ASN A 122 7.01 75.28 38.19
C ASN A 122 5.60 74.92 37.64
N GLN A 123 5.32 73.64 37.36
CA GLN A 123 4.19 72.87 37.95
C GLN A 123 4.08 71.41 37.46
N ASN A 124 4.37 70.49 38.39
CA ASN A 124 3.66 69.25 38.77
C ASN A 124 3.05 68.26 37.75
N ASN A 125 3.49 67.01 37.92
CA ASN A 125 2.73 65.75 38.00
C ASN A 125 1.77 65.37 36.86
N ASN A 126 2.15 64.36 36.05
CA ASN A 126 1.77 62.97 36.35
C ASN A 126 2.31 62.02 35.28
N SER A 127 2.88 60.91 35.76
CA SER A 127 3.16 59.71 34.99
C SER A 127 1.92 59.25 34.24
N SER A 128 2.05 59.09 32.93
CA SER A 128 1.31 58.08 32.16
C SER A 128 2.24 57.57 31.07
N ASN A 129 2.88 56.45 31.39
CA ASN A 129 3.50 55.55 30.42
C ASN A 129 2.42 55.15 29.39
N ASN A 130 2.38 55.84 28.25
CA ASN A 130 1.80 55.25 27.04
C ASN A 130 2.85 54.29 26.46
N SER A 131 2.99 53.14 27.12
CA SER A 131 3.44 51.94 26.43
C SER A 131 2.40 51.67 25.37
N ALA A 132 2.75 51.96 24.12
CA ALA A 132 2.00 51.53 22.97
C ALA A 132 1.76 50.03 23.13
N ASN A 133 0.52 49.69 23.49
CA ASN A 133 0.09 48.34 23.69
C ASN A 133 0.07 47.72 22.29
N SER A 134 1.21 47.17 21.88
CA SER A 134 1.24 46.17 20.82
C SER A 134 0.47 44.98 21.37
N ASN A 135 -0.85 45.06 21.26
CA ASN A 135 -1.70 43.90 21.15
C ASN A 135 -1.18 43.17 19.90
N GLN A 136 -0.11 42.40 20.07
CA GLN A 136 0.05 41.15 19.37
C GLN A 136 -1.21 40.38 19.70
N SER A 137 -2.22 40.59 18.86
CA SER A 137 -3.23 39.61 18.59
C SER A 137 -2.45 38.34 18.23
N ASN A 138 -2.19 37.53 19.25
CA ASN A 138 -1.89 36.11 19.10
C ASN A 138 -3.17 35.50 18.52
N VAL A 139 -3.40 35.78 17.23
CA VAL A 139 -4.27 34.97 16.41
C VAL A 139 -3.52 33.65 16.34
N SER A 140 -3.84 32.75 17.28
CA SER A 140 -3.54 31.33 17.14
C SER A 140 -4.12 30.94 15.80
N LEU A 141 -3.27 30.91 14.77
CA LEU A 141 -3.72 30.84 13.39
C LEU A 141 -4.40 29.50 13.11
N PHE A 142 -4.17 28.49 13.95
CA PHE A 142 -4.83 27.18 13.91
C PHE A 142 -4.77 26.59 15.33
N ASN A 143 -5.87 26.08 15.85
CA ASN A 143 -5.86 25.33 17.11
C ASN A 143 -5.21 23.96 16.84
N LEU A 144 -3.88 23.91 16.82
CA LEU A 144 -3.08 22.73 16.45
C LEU A 144 -3.38 21.51 17.32
N GLU A 145 -3.80 21.72 18.57
CA GLU A 145 -4.16 20.65 19.51
C GLU A 145 -5.37 19.81 19.05
N ASP A 146 -6.29 20.39 18.28
CA ASP A 146 -7.42 19.66 17.67
C ASP A 146 -6.98 18.86 16.42
N TYR A 147 -5.91 19.31 15.74
CA TYR A 147 -5.35 18.64 14.56
C TYR A 147 -4.34 17.52 14.91
N GLU A 148 -3.67 17.63 16.06
CA GLU A 148 -2.65 16.67 16.51
C GLU A 148 -3.20 15.33 17.00
N LYS A 149 -4.47 15.28 17.41
CA LYS A 149 -5.02 14.09 18.06
C LYS A 149 -5.31 12.93 17.11
N GLU A 150 -5.48 13.15 15.80
CA GLU A 150 -6.25 12.15 15.05
C GLU A 150 -6.05 12.14 13.53
N ILE A 151 -4.85 12.41 13.01
CA ILE A 151 -4.58 12.16 11.59
C ILE A 151 -3.39 11.21 11.47
N LYS A 152 -3.70 9.93 11.62
CA LYS A 152 -2.81 8.84 11.19
C LYS A 152 -2.97 8.69 9.69
N ASP A 153 -1.87 8.45 8.98
CA ASP A 153 -1.94 7.97 7.60
C ASP A 153 -2.64 6.61 7.65
N PRO A 154 -3.86 6.46 7.10
CA PRO A 154 -4.60 5.23 7.27
C PRO A 154 -4.12 4.15 6.28
N THR A 155 -3.21 4.53 5.37
CA THR A 155 -2.50 3.57 4.52
C THR A 155 -1.40 2.89 5.31
N SER A 156 -1.39 1.56 5.25
CA SER A 156 -0.34 0.75 5.86
C SER A 156 0.00 -0.45 4.98
N PHE A 157 1.16 -1.04 5.27
CA PHE A 157 1.66 -2.28 4.72
C PHE A 157 2.15 -3.16 5.88
N ILE A 158 1.44 -4.27 6.09
CA ILE A 158 1.70 -5.27 7.12
C ILE A 158 1.92 -6.60 6.40
N GLY A 159 3.19 -6.97 6.28
CA GLY A 159 3.65 -8.20 5.67
C GLY A 159 4.23 -9.15 6.70
N GLU A 160 3.68 -10.34 6.78
CA GLU A 160 4.18 -11.49 7.52
C GLU A 160 4.61 -12.58 6.52
N LYS A 161 5.29 -13.62 6.99
CA LYS A 161 5.77 -14.72 6.12
C LYS A 161 4.68 -15.41 5.27
N ASP A 162 3.43 -15.44 5.72
CA ASP A 162 2.30 -16.17 5.11
C ASP A 162 1.00 -15.35 5.08
N GLU A 163 1.06 -14.08 5.43
CA GLU A 163 -0.08 -13.17 5.47
C GLU A 163 0.35 -11.77 5.03
N LEU A 164 -0.49 -11.09 4.25
CA LEU A 164 -0.17 -9.79 3.69
C LEU A 164 -1.40 -8.89 3.70
N HIS A 165 -1.32 -7.75 4.37
CA HIS A 165 -2.35 -6.72 4.40
C HIS A 165 -1.76 -5.38 4.02
N PHE A 166 -2.37 -4.70 3.06
CA PHE A 166 -1.85 -3.42 2.60
C PHE A 166 -2.92 -2.61 1.87
N THR A 167 -2.60 -1.34 1.66
CA THR A 167 -3.46 -0.43 0.88
C THR A 167 -2.93 -0.28 -0.54
N ASN A 168 -3.85 -0.23 -1.51
CA ASN A 168 -3.52 -0.06 -2.92
C ASN A 168 -4.54 0.81 -3.65
N THR A 169 -4.19 1.27 -4.85
CA THR A 169 -5.01 2.15 -5.70
C THR A 169 -5.85 1.39 -6.74
N ASN A 170 -6.04 0.08 -6.55
CA ASN A 170 -6.70 -0.79 -7.53
C ASN A 170 -8.23 -0.88 -7.32
N ASN A 171 -8.86 0.15 -6.74
CA ASN A 171 -10.31 0.22 -6.60
C ASN A 171 -10.92 1.10 -7.69
N ILE A 172 -11.99 0.61 -8.33
CA ILE A 172 -12.72 1.35 -9.35
C ILE A 172 -14.13 1.58 -8.84
N ARG A 173 -14.55 2.86 -8.78
CA ARG A 173 -15.93 3.23 -8.47
C ARG A 173 -16.81 2.87 -9.68
N ILE A 174 -17.75 1.94 -9.48
CA ILE A 174 -18.68 1.50 -10.54
C ILE A 174 -19.95 2.36 -10.54
N SER A 175 -20.39 2.83 -9.37
CA SER A 175 -21.55 3.71 -9.21
C SER A 175 -21.09 5.10 -8.76
N PRO A 176 -21.67 6.20 -9.28
CA PRO A 176 -21.40 7.55 -8.81
C PRO A 176 -21.67 7.72 -7.31
N ASP A 177 -22.70 7.03 -6.79
CA ASP A 177 -23.13 7.13 -5.39
C ASP A 177 -22.38 6.14 -4.47
N ASP A 178 -21.45 5.33 -5.00
CA ASP A 178 -20.62 4.44 -4.16
C ASP A 178 -19.64 5.28 -3.35
N LEU A 179 -19.83 5.28 -2.02
CA LEU A 179 -18.95 5.89 -1.04
C LEU A 179 -17.69 5.03 -0.84
N SER A 180 -16.98 4.75 -1.93
CA SER A 180 -15.76 3.94 -1.94
C SER A 180 -14.54 4.79 -2.25
N SER A 181 -13.39 4.60 -1.60
CA SER A 181 -12.19 5.36 -1.94
C SER A 181 -11.66 4.96 -3.33
N SER A 182 -10.82 5.78 -3.97
CA SER A 182 -9.99 5.30 -5.09
C SER A 182 -8.92 4.30 -4.63
N GLN A 183 -8.65 4.29 -3.32
CA GLN A 183 -7.88 3.28 -2.64
C GLN A 183 -8.77 2.17 -2.07
N GLN A 184 -8.17 1.03 -1.77
CA GLN A 184 -8.77 -0.06 -1.00
C GLN A 184 -7.71 -0.71 -0.13
N GLU A 185 -8.16 -1.37 0.92
CA GLU A 185 -7.34 -2.35 1.64
C GLU A 185 -7.46 -3.71 0.95
N VAL A 186 -6.34 -4.42 0.88
CA VAL A 186 -6.26 -5.77 0.35
C VAL A 186 -5.54 -6.65 1.37
N GLY A 187 -6.13 -7.79 1.67
CA GLY A 187 -5.53 -8.83 2.50
C GLY A 187 -5.35 -10.14 1.72
N TYR A 188 -4.28 -10.87 2.00
CA TYR A 188 -4.04 -12.23 1.51
C TYR A 188 -3.62 -13.12 2.67
N PHE A 189 -4.31 -14.25 2.83
CA PHE A 189 -4.02 -15.21 3.90
C PHE A 189 -4.57 -16.59 3.54
N ILE A 190 -4.07 -17.62 4.23
CA ILE A 190 -4.56 -18.98 4.10
C ILE A 190 -5.68 -19.23 5.10
N LYS A 191 -6.81 -19.72 4.61
CA LYS A 191 -7.96 -20.11 5.45
C LYS A 191 -8.66 -21.31 4.84
N ASN A 192 -9.22 -22.16 5.70
CA ASN A 192 -9.93 -23.36 5.26
C ASN A 192 -11.18 -23.01 4.46
N CYS A 193 -11.38 -23.69 3.34
CA CYS A 193 -12.55 -23.59 2.49
C CYS A 193 -13.17 -24.99 2.32
N ARG A 194 -14.51 -25.03 2.15
CA ARG A 194 -15.24 -26.30 1.96
C ARG A 194 -15.50 -26.54 0.49
N ASN A 195 -15.35 -27.79 0.06
CA ASN A 195 -15.77 -28.17 -1.28
C ASN A 195 -17.30 -28.12 -1.40
N ARG A 196 -17.80 -27.41 -2.43
CA ARG A 196 -19.25 -27.32 -2.70
C ARG A 196 -19.91 -28.67 -2.99
N LEU A 197 -19.16 -29.62 -3.55
CA LEU A 197 -19.65 -30.95 -3.92
C LEU A 197 -19.51 -31.97 -2.78
N ASN A 198 -18.57 -31.77 -1.86
CA ASN A 198 -18.31 -32.67 -0.73
C ASN A 198 -17.99 -31.84 0.52
N PRO A 199 -19.00 -31.49 1.35
CA PRO A 199 -18.82 -30.63 2.52
C PRO A 199 -17.82 -31.16 3.57
N GLU A 200 -17.59 -32.47 3.60
CA GLU A 200 -16.63 -33.16 4.47
C GLU A 200 -15.17 -32.94 4.06
N LEU A 201 -14.92 -32.53 2.81
CA LEU A 201 -13.57 -32.22 2.32
C LEU A 201 -13.29 -30.74 2.55
N SER A 202 -12.37 -30.46 3.47
CA SER A 202 -11.80 -29.13 3.70
C SER A 202 -10.42 -29.02 3.04
N TYR A 203 -10.17 -27.86 2.46
CA TYR A 203 -8.88 -27.55 1.82
C TYR A 203 -8.36 -26.21 2.34
N ASN A 204 -7.05 -26.05 2.31
CA ASN A 204 -6.42 -24.74 2.48
C ASN A 204 -6.64 -23.93 1.21
N CYS A 205 -7.31 -22.79 1.33
CA CYS A 205 -7.49 -21.85 0.24
C CYS A 205 -6.68 -20.58 0.49
N LEU A 206 -6.17 -19.99 -0.59
CA LEU A 206 -5.74 -18.60 -0.57
C LEU A 206 -6.96 -17.71 -0.69
N TRP A 207 -7.18 -16.91 0.34
CA TRP A 207 -8.23 -15.91 0.38
C TRP A 207 -7.65 -14.55 0.04
N ARG A 208 -8.47 -13.74 -0.62
CA ARG A 208 -8.24 -12.30 -0.78
C ARG A 208 -9.37 -11.55 -0.09
N ARG A 209 -9.00 -10.64 0.80
CA ARG A 209 -9.88 -9.68 1.46
C ARG A 209 -9.80 -8.35 0.75
N THR A 210 -10.93 -7.66 0.61
CA THR A 210 -10.96 -6.26 0.14
C THR A 210 -11.91 -5.40 0.92
N ASN A 211 -11.44 -4.23 1.33
CA ASN A 211 -12.25 -3.17 1.88
C ASN A 211 -12.16 -1.92 1.01
N LYS A 212 -13.30 -1.41 0.57
CA LYS A 212 -13.37 -0.21 -0.28
C LYS A 212 -13.27 1.08 0.52
N SER A 213 -13.52 0.99 1.83
CA SER A 213 -13.23 2.07 2.77
C SER A 213 -11.84 1.83 3.33
N ILE A 214 -11.13 2.91 3.61
CA ILE A 214 -9.85 2.88 4.30
C ILE A 214 -10.13 3.21 5.77
N ASP A 215 -9.71 2.35 6.68
CA ASP A 215 -9.83 2.54 8.12
C ASP A 215 -8.46 2.46 8.82
N ASP A 216 -8.46 2.57 10.16
CA ASP A 216 -7.24 2.59 10.98
C ASP A 216 -6.54 1.22 11.06
N ASP A 217 -7.24 0.13 10.76
CA ASP A 217 -6.72 -1.24 10.87
C ASP A 217 -6.93 -2.00 9.56
N VAL A 218 -5.91 -1.92 8.71
CA VAL A 218 -5.82 -2.61 7.42
C VAL A 218 -5.91 -4.13 7.50
N THR A 219 -6.09 -4.76 8.66
CA THR A 219 -6.30 -6.21 8.79
C THR A 219 -7.77 -6.60 8.91
N GLN A 220 -8.67 -5.65 9.20
CA GLN A 220 -10.06 -5.94 9.57
C GLN A 220 -11.08 -5.53 8.51
N GLY A 221 -12.30 -6.06 8.61
CA GLY A 221 -13.43 -5.68 7.76
C GLY A 221 -13.30 -6.13 6.30
N GLY A 222 -14.11 -5.52 5.43
CA GLY A 222 -14.15 -5.85 4.01
C GLY A 222 -14.81 -7.19 3.68
N ASN A 223 -14.68 -7.60 2.41
CA ASN A 223 -15.22 -8.84 1.87
C ASN A 223 -14.10 -9.80 1.49
N GLU A 224 -14.25 -11.07 1.86
CA GLU A 224 -13.31 -12.14 1.56
C GLU A 224 -13.80 -13.02 0.40
N PHE A 225 -12.89 -13.42 -0.48
CA PHE A 225 -13.18 -14.40 -1.52
C PHE A 225 -11.99 -15.34 -1.78
N VAL A 226 -12.30 -16.56 -2.22
CA VAL A 226 -11.30 -17.56 -2.58
C VAL A 226 -10.65 -17.20 -3.92
N VAL A 227 -9.33 -17.07 -3.92
CA VAL A 227 -8.52 -16.85 -5.12
C VAL A 227 -8.03 -18.17 -5.70
N LEU A 228 -7.58 -19.08 -4.84
CA LEU A 228 -7.02 -20.37 -5.24
C LEU A 228 -7.32 -21.43 -4.19
N GLU A 229 -7.78 -22.60 -4.64
CA GLU A 229 -8.05 -23.76 -3.80
C GLU A 229 -6.84 -24.70 -3.72
N ASN A 230 -6.80 -25.54 -2.67
CA ASN A 230 -5.77 -26.57 -2.43
C ASN A 230 -4.33 -26.02 -2.36
N VAL A 231 -4.16 -24.87 -1.74
CA VAL A 231 -2.86 -24.23 -1.57
C VAL A 231 -2.05 -25.00 -0.53
N THR A 232 -0.85 -25.41 -0.92
CA THR A 232 0.09 -26.14 -0.07
C THR A 232 1.21 -25.24 0.45
N VAL A 233 1.58 -24.23 -0.33
CA VAL A 233 2.61 -23.24 0.02
C VAL A 233 2.10 -21.85 -0.33
N PHE A 234 2.22 -20.94 0.63
CA PHE A 234 2.12 -19.51 0.42
C PHE A 234 3.16 -18.86 1.32
N LYS A 235 4.20 -18.30 0.73
CA LYS A 235 5.30 -17.66 1.45
C LYS A 235 5.65 -16.33 0.80
N LEU A 236 5.99 -15.37 1.64
CA LEU A 236 6.24 -14.00 1.28
C LEU A 236 7.61 -13.58 1.78
N ARG A 237 8.32 -12.81 0.96
CA ARG A 237 9.53 -12.09 1.36
C ARG A 237 9.49 -10.68 0.80
N TYR A 238 10.13 -9.75 1.50
CA TYR A 238 10.06 -8.33 1.24
C TYR A 238 11.45 -7.75 1.00
N PHE A 239 11.56 -6.83 0.06
CA PHE A 239 12.79 -6.13 -0.25
C PHE A 239 12.50 -4.64 -0.37
N GLY A 240 13.39 -3.80 0.15
CA GLY A 240 13.28 -2.35 0.03
C GLY A 240 14.51 -1.62 0.53
N GLU A 241 14.54 -0.31 0.32
CA GLU A 241 15.66 0.54 0.69
C GLU A 241 16.04 0.45 2.18
N GLY A 242 17.34 0.34 2.46
CA GLY A 242 17.88 0.24 3.82
C GLY A 242 18.04 -1.20 4.33
N LYS A 243 17.61 -2.20 3.56
CA LYS A 243 17.93 -3.61 3.79
C LYS A 243 18.82 -4.14 2.66
N GLU A 244 19.84 -4.92 3.02
CA GLU A 244 20.70 -5.59 2.03
C GLU A 244 20.07 -6.88 1.48
N ASP A 245 19.30 -7.59 2.32
CA ASP A 245 18.70 -8.88 2.01
C ASP A 245 17.17 -8.87 2.10
N TRP A 246 16.57 -9.90 1.50
CA TRP A 246 15.13 -10.20 1.60
C TRP A 246 14.73 -10.47 3.06
N GLN A 247 13.68 -9.78 3.53
CA GLN A 247 13.12 -9.92 4.87
C GLN A 247 11.88 -10.82 4.87
N GLU A 248 11.64 -11.55 5.95
CA GLU A 248 10.45 -12.38 6.10
C GLU A 248 9.20 -11.58 6.50
N ASN A 249 9.40 -10.41 7.11
CA ASN A 249 8.34 -9.53 7.57
C ASN A 249 8.62 -8.09 7.15
N TRP A 250 7.57 -7.29 6.99
CA TRP A 250 7.65 -5.86 6.69
C TRP A 250 6.49 -5.13 7.36
N TYR A 251 6.79 -4.13 8.19
CA TYR A 251 5.77 -3.31 8.83
C TYR A 251 6.04 -1.84 8.55
N SER A 252 5.09 -1.18 7.89
CA SER A 252 5.09 0.28 7.74
C SER A 252 4.53 1.00 8.97
N THR A 253 3.98 0.27 9.94
CA THR A 253 3.42 0.83 11.16
C THR A 253 4.51 1.04 12.22
N ASN A 254 4.12 1.48 13.42
CA ASN A 254 5.01 1.62 14.58
C ASN A 254 5.70 0.30 15.04
N ARG A 255 5.29 -0.86 14.50
CA ARG A 255 5.95 -2.15 14.73
C ARG A 255 7.23 -2.32 13.88
N GLY A 256 7.37 -1.53 12.81
CA GLY A 256 8.54 -1.52 11.94
C GLY A 256 9.77 -0.90 12.58
N ASP A 257 10.93 -1.17 12.00
CA ASP A 257 12.17 -0.48 12.34
C ASP A 257 12.35 0.79 11.49
N ASP A 258 13.42 1.56 11.71
CA ASP A 258 13.67 2.83 11.01
C ASP A 258 13.77 2.70 9.48
N SER A 259 14.03 1.48 8.96
CA SER A 259 14.09 1.22 7.53
C SER A 259 12.73 0.85 6.92
N THR A 260 11.82 0.26 7.70
CA THR A 260 10.50 -0.17 7.19
C THR A 260 9.35 0.73 7.63
N LYS A 261 9.49 1.43 8.76
CA LYS A 261 8.46 2.31 9.31
C LYS A 261 8.12 3.42 8.31
N ASP A 262 6.83 3.68 8.15
CA ASP A 262 6.24 4.65 7.22
C ASP A 262 6.68 4.44 5.76
N LYS A 263 7.15 3.22 5.42
CA LYS A 263 7.65 2.85 4.10
C LYS A 263 7.04 1.54 3.64
N PHE A 264 6.73 1.46 2.37
CA PHE A 264 6.32 0.25 1.68
C PHE A 264 7.55 -0.40 1.06
N PRO A 265 7.57 -1.73 0.90
CA PRO A 265 8.68 -2.42 0.25
C PRO A 265 8.73 -2.04 -1.24
N ASP A 266 9.92 -2.12 -1.84
CA ASP A 266 10.11 -1.93 -3.28
C ASP A 266 9.67 -3.16 -4.08
N ALA A 267 9.79 -4.35 -3.47
CA ALA A 267 9.37 -5.59 -4.08
C ALA A 267 8.93 -6.63 -3.05
N VAL A 268 8.01 -7.48 -3.48
CA VAL A 268 7.54 -8.64 -2.72
C VAL A 268 7.78 -9.89 -3.55
N GLU A 269 8.52 -10.84 -3.01
CA GLU A 269 8.62 -12.18 -3.57
C GLU A 269 7.49 -13.04 -3.02
N VAL A 270 6.75 -13.67 -3.92
CA VAL A 270 5.64 -14.55 -3.59
C VAL A 270 5.97 -15.95 -4.09
N SER A 271 6.02 -16.90 -3.17
CA SER A 271 6.13 -18.32 -3.46
C SER A 271 4.79 -18.98 -3.20
N ILE A 272 4.16 -19.51 -4.25
CA ILE A 272 2.85 -20.14 -4.18
C ILE A 272 2.89 -21.54 -4.80
N ALA A 273 2.34 -22.52 -4.10
CA ALA A 273 2.14 -23.86 -4.64
C ALA A 273 0.76 -24.39 -4.26
N PHE A 274 0.17 -25.16 -5.17
CA PHE A 274 -1.13 -25.78 -4.95
C PHE A 274 -1.16 -27.18 -5.56
N LYS A 275 -2.01 -28.04 -4.99
CA LYS A 275 -2.15 -29.44 -5.39
C LYS A 275 -3.49 -29.66 -6.11
N GLN A 276 -3.47 -30.29 -7.28
CA GLN A 276 -4.70 -30.67 -7.96
C GLN A 276 -4.55 -32.02 -8.67
N ASN A 277 -5.41 -32.98 -8.29
CA ASN A 277 -5.37 -34.37 -8.79
C ASN A 277 -3.97 -34.99 -8.70
N ASP A 278 -3.35 -34.86 -7.53
CA ASP A 278 -1.99 -35.33 -7.22
C ASP A 278 -0.84 -34.69 -8.00
N LYS A 279 -1.12 -33.67 -8.81
CA LYS A 279 -0.09 -32.83 -9.44
C LYS A 279 0.12 -31.57 -8.63
N LEU A 280 1.38 -31.30 -8.31
CA LEU A 280 1.83 -30.05 -7.73
C LEU A 280 2.08 -29.05 -8.85
N ALA A 281 1.57 -27.83 -8.70
CA ALA A 281 1.94 -26.69 -9.51
C ALA A 281 2.47 -25.59 -8.59
N GLU A 282 3.63 -25.08 -8.92
CA GLU A 282 4.36 -24.09 -8.12
C GLU A 282 4.79 -22.91 -8.99
N ALA A 283 4.86 -21.73 -8.38
CA ALA A 283 5.45 -20.55 -8.96
C ALA A 283 6.10 -19.71 -7.88
N VAL A 284 7.29 -19.20 -8.20
CA VAL A 284 7.94 -18.13 -7.45
C VAL A 284 8.02 -16.92 -8.38
N PHE A 285 7.56 -15.77 -7.90
CA PHE A 285 7.63 -14.54 -8.67
C PHE A 285 7.88 -13.35 -7.78
N VAL A 286 8.58 -12.36 -8.32
CA VAL A 286 8.73 -11.05 -7.69
C VAL A 286 7.71 -10.08 -8.27
N ALA A 287 6.98 -9.40 -7.39
CA ALA A 287 6.10 -8.30 -7.71
C ALA A 287 6.74 -7.00 -7.24
N LYS A 288 7.14 -6.13 -8.18
CA LYS A 288 7.65 -4.79 -7.87
C LYS A 288 6.49 -3.87 -7.49
N VAL A 289 6.64 -3.13 -6.40
CA VAL A 289 5.79 -1.99 -6.05
C VAL A 289 6.24 -0.81 -6.92
N ALA A 290 5.36 -0.30 -7.78
CA ALA A 290 5.76 0.63 -8.84
C ALA A 290 6.12 2.02 -8.30
N PHE A 291 5.23 2.54 -7.46
CA PHE A 291 5.27 3.88 -6.91
C PHE A 291 4.81 3.81 -5.45
N PRO A 292 5.68 3.31 -4.54
CA PRO A 292 5.31 3.14 -3.14
C PRO A 292 4.99 4.47 -2.45
N ASN A 293 5.47 5.60 -2.99
CA ASN A 293 5.34 6.94 -2.40
C ASN A 293 5.93 7.00 -0.99
N ASN A 294 7.09 6.37 -0.80
CA ASN A 294 7.83 6.39 0.46
C ASN A 294 8.43 7.79 0.71
N PRO A 295 8.52 8.23 1.99
CA PRO A 295 9.17 9.50 2.32
C PRO A 295 10.65 9.46 1.97
N GLU A 296 11.16 10.56 1.40
CA GLU A 296 12.58 10.71 1.12
C GLU A 296 13.40 10.66 2.42
N LYS A 297 14.61 10.12 2.34
CA LYS A 297 15.56 10.23 3.44
C LYS A 297 15.86 11.72 3.62
N LYS A 298 15.54 12.27 4.80
CA LYS A 298 16.10 13.57 5.21
C LYS A 298 17.61 13.36 5.29
N GLU A 299 18.33 13.68 4.21
CA GLU A 299 19.77 13.86 4.29
C GLU A 299 19.97 14.93 5.35
N GLU A 300 20.75 14.61 6.39
CA GLU A 300 21.27 15.61 7.32
C GLU A 300 22.15 16.55 6.50
N ASN A 301 21.52 17.52 5.84
CA ASN A 301 22.18 18.66 5.26
C ASN A 301 22.79 19.40 6.45
N ASN A 302 24.05 19.05 6.74
CA ASN A 302 24.98 19.98 7.36
C ASN A 302 24.88 21.25 6.53
N LEU A 303 24.14 22.24 7.05
CA LEU A 303 24.12 23.60 6.55
C LEU A 303 25.55 24.12 6.65
N THR A 304 26.39 23.79 5.66
CA THR A 304 27.62 24.52 5.39
C THR A 304 27.21 25.95 5.15
N SER A 305 27.74 26.81 6.02
CA SER A 305 27.42 28.22 6.14
C SER A 305 27.39 28.94 4.79
N PRO A 306 26.54 29.96 4.63
CA PRO A 306 26.51 30.75 3.40
C PRO A 306 27.82 31.56 3.31
N GLY A 307 28.75 31.08 2.49
CA GLY A 307 30.06 31.68 2.31
C GLY A 307 30.57 31.51 0.88
N GLN A 308 30.51 32.61 0.15
CA GLN A 308 31.30 32.92 -1.05
C GLN A 308 30.87 32.27 -2.37
N PHE A 309 30.10 33.03 -3.15
CA PHE A 309 30.31 33.06 -4.60
C PHE A 309 31.11 34.32 -4.94
N GLN A 310 32.25 34.09 -5.61
CA GLN A 310 33.03 35.09 -6.33
C GLN A 310 32.29 35.56 -7.58
#